data_AF-A0A974YR83-F1
#
_entry.id   AF-A0A974YR83-F1
#
_cell.length_a   1.000
_cell.length_b   1.000
_cell.length_c   1.000
_cell.angle_alpha   90.00
_cell.angle_beta   90.00
_cell.angle_gamma   90.00
#
_symmetry.space_group_name_H-M   'P 1'
#
loop_
_entity.id
_entity.type
_entity.pdbx_description
1 polymer ?
#
loop_
_entity_poly.entity_id
_entity_poly.type
_entity_poly.pdbx_seq_one_letter_code
_entity_poly.pdbx_strand_id
1 'polypeptide(L)'
;MDDQTFGKRDKRGNWAPNGALSPAPLFVLPPRPLQLLRWLPSYFLPWNVFFMATAALFWFYLTPETETTKTLSVGWIAFIFARNLAAFFLFYGVIEFRLYRLRRQENRFKYNPNFPADKKNSVFMFGSQALDSIIRAVGTGVTIWTAIEVVTLWAFANNYVPMANFHDDPLWLATIVLLVPVFHEAYFFAIHRALHIPFLYKMVHSVHHNSVNPSPWSSLAMHPIEHLFFFGEALIHLVIFSHPLVAIYNLHSLAFGAVVGHVGFDKIETGEDSGIDTHAYAHYLHHKYFEVNYADGLIPFDQWFGTWHDGTKAGEEAMNARWRKKMERENARKARQGENA
;
A
#
# COMPACT_ATOMS: atom_id res chain seq x y z
N MET A 1 18.11 18.36 7.92
CA MET A 1 17.59 17.70 9.14
C MET A 1 18.59 16.63 9.57
N ASP A 2 18.88 16.48 10.86
CA ASP A 2 19.73 15.39 11.37
C ASP A 2 18.87 14.14 11.66
N ASP A 3 19.00 13.11 10.82
CA ASP A 3 18.22 11.87 10.93
C ASP A 3 18.57 11.04 12.17
N GLN A 4 19.71 11.30 12.82
CA GLN A 4 20.13 10.62 14.05
C GLN A 4 19.31 11.05 15.27
N THR A 5 18.66 12.21 15.19
CA THR A 5 17.73 12.66 16.25
C THR A 5 16.39 11.91 16.19
N PHE A 6 16.03 11.37 15.02
CA PHE A 6 14.78 10.66 14.77
C PHE A 6 14.92 9.14 14.77
N GLY A 7 16.13 8.61 14.54
CA GLY A 7 16.37 7.18 14.48
C GLY A 7 17.84 6.80 14.63
N LYS A 8 18.12 5.51 14.51
CA LYS A 8 19.46 4.94 14.68
C LYS A 8 19.80 4.07 13.49
N ARG A 9 21.10 4.00 13.20
CA ARG A 9 21.66 3.05 12.22
C ARG A 9 22.30 1.87 12.91
N ASP A 10 22.10 0.68 12.33
CA ASP A 10 22.86 -0.51 12.72
C ASP A 10 24.27 -0.51 12.09
N LYS A 11 25.08 -1.52 12.44
CA LYS A 11 26.45 -1.66 11.89
C LYS A 11 26.49 -1.86 10.37
N ARG A 12 25.38 -2.24 9.75
CA ARG A 12 25.24 -2.43 8.29
C ARG A 12 24.69 -1.17 7.61
N GLY A 13 24.41 -0.11 8.37
CA GLY A 13 23.88 1.16 7.89
C GLY A 13 22.36 1.20 7.75
N ASN A 14 21.63 0.14 8.13
CA ASN A 14 20.16 0.16 8.09
C ASN A 14 19.63 1.11 9.15
N TRP A 15 18.69 1.97 8.76
CA TRP A 15 18.07 2.95 9.63
C TRP A 15 16.76 2.43 10.22
N ALA A 16 16.51 2.75 11.48
CA ALA A 16 15.27 2.46 12.19
C ALA A 16 14.86 3.69 13.04
N PRO A 17 13.56 4.02 13.12
CA PRO A 17 13.09 5.13 13.94
C PRO A 17 13.30 4.86 15.43
N ASN A 18 13.44 5.92 16.22
CA ASN A 18 13.68 5.85 17.67
C ASN A 18 12.47 5.33 18.45
N GLY A 19 11.26 5.51 17.91
CA GLY A 19 10.01 5.04 18.49
C GLY A 19 9.61 3.66 17.98
N ALA A 20 9.09 2.82 18.88
CA ALA A 20 8.40 1.61 18.46
C ALA A 20 7.15 1.99 17.67
N LEU A 21 6.91 1.26 16.57
CA LEU A 21 5.63 1.35 15.87
C LEU A 21 4.50 1.10 16.87
N SER A 22 3.45 1.91 16.78
CA SER A 22 2.29 1.84 17.67
C SER A 22 1.02 1.86 16.84
N PRO A 23 0.01 1.06 17.18
CA PRO A 23 -1.27 1.09 16.49
C PRO A 23 -2.00 2.41 16.76
N ALA A 24 -3.07 2.66 15.99
CA ALA A 24 -3.92 3.81 16.24
C ALA A 24 -4.42 3.83 17.71
N PRO A 25 -4.43 4.99 18.38
CA PRO A 25 -4.88 5.12 19.77
C PRO A 25 -6.31 4.64 20.02
N LEU A 26 -7.11 4.50 18.96
CA LEU A 26 -8.46 3.93 18.99
C LEU A 26 -8.49 2.52 19.61
N PHE A 27 -7.42 1.74 19.46
CA PHE A 27 -7.34 0.35 19.92
C PHE A 27 -6.54 0.16 21.22
N VAL A 28 -6.13 1.26 21.87
CA VAL A 28 -5.37 1.22 23.13
C VAL A 28 -6.32 1.13 24.32
N LEU A 29 -6.11 0.14 25.19
CA LEU A 29 -6.86 -0.04 26.44
C LEU A 29 -6.00 0.28 27.68
N PRO A 30 -6.54 1.02 28.68
CA PRO A 30 -7.86 1.67 28.67
C PRO A 30 -7.94 2.82 27.65
N PRO A 31 -9.15 3.19 27.15
CA PRO A 31 -9.31 4.25 26.17
C PRO A 31 -8.67 5.57 26.63
N ARG A 32 -8.00 6.27 25.71
CA ARG A 32 -7.31 7.54 25.98
C ARG A 32 -7.85 8.67 25.08
N PRO A 33 -9.00 9.30 25.43
CA PRO A 33 -9.68 10.24 24.55
C PRO A 33 -8.81 11.41 24.07
N LEU A 34 -7.99 11.99 24.96
CA LEU A 34 -7.09 13.09 24.58
C LEU A 34 -6.01 12.65 23.59
N GLN A 35 -5.52 11.41 23.69
CA GLN A 35 -4.55 10.87 22.74
C GLN A 35 -5.21 10.61 21.38
N LEU A 36 -6.44 10.08 21.38
CA LEU A 36 -7.23 9.90 20.17
C LEU A 36 -7.49 11.24 19.46
N LEU A 37 -7.94 12.26 20.19
CA LEU A 37 -8.20 13.59 19.62
C LEU A 37 -6.94 14.22 19.02
N ARG A 38 -5.77 14.04 19.64
CA ARG A 38 -4.48 14.51 19.10
C ARG A 38 -4.01 13.74 17.88
N TRP A 39 -4.43 12.48 17.74
CA TRP A 39 -4.09 11.62 16.61
C TRP A 39 -5.05 11.79 15.41
N LEU A 40 -6.30 12.21 15.63
CA LEU A 40 -7.28 12.40 14.55
C LEU A 40 -6.75 13.20 13.35
N PRO A 41 -5.96 14.30 13.51
CA PRO A 41 -5.37 14.97 12.36
C PRO A 41 -4.51 14.07 11.47
N SER A 42 -3.74 13.12 12.03
CA SER A 42 -2.91 12.19 11.24
C SER A 42 -3.73 11.11 10.53
N TYR A 43 -4.98 10.88 10.94
CA TYR A 43 -5.90 10.04 10.16
C TYR A 43 -6.24 10.68 8.82
N PHE A 44 -6.28 12.02 8.74
CA PHE A 44 -6.63 12.73 7.52
C PHE A 44 -5.39 13.22 6.77
N LEU A 45 -4.42 13.81 7.48
CA LEU A 45 -3.30 14.54 6.89
C LEU A 45 -1.99 13.74 6.91
N PRO A 46 -1.15 13.90 5.87
CA PRO A 46 -1.45 14.57 4.60
C PRO A 46 -2.14 13.64 3.59
N TRP A 47 -2.01 12.33 3.76
CA TRP A 47 -2.22 11.35 2.70
C TRP A 47 -3.70 11.16 2.33
N ASN A 48 -4.59 10.94 3.30
CA ASN A 48 -6.00 10.74 2.99
C ASN A 48 -6.64 11.99 2.38
N VAL A 49 -6.26 13.20 2.84
CA VAL A 49 -6.68 14.45 2.20
C VAL A 49 -6.15 14.56 0.77
N PHE A 50 -4.90 14.17 0.54
CA PHE A 50 -4.34 14.12 -0.81
C PHE A 50 -5.11 13.15 -1.72
N PHE A 51 -5.46 11.95 -1.25
CA PHE A 51 -6.26 10.97 -2.01
C PHE A 51 -7.68 11.50 -2.30
N MET A 52 -8.34 12.08 -1.31
CA MET A 52 -9.66 12.71 -1.50
C MET A 52 -9.61 13.87 -2.51
N ALA A 53 -8.60 14.73 -2.40
CA ALA A 53 -8.45 15.89 -3.28
C ALA A 53 -8.17 15.48 -4.74
N THR A 54 -7.29 14.49 -4.95
CA THR A 54 -6.99 13.97 -6.29
C THR A 54 -8.17 13.20 -6.89
N ALA A 55 -8.91 12.44 -6.09
CA ALA A 55 -10.14 11.79 -6.52
C ALA A 55 -11.23 12.80 -6.91
N ALA A 56 -11.40 13.87 -6.14
CA ALA A 56 -12.32 14.95 -6.47
C ALA A 56 -11.91 15.64 -7.79
N LEU A 57 -10.62 15.94 -7.97
CA LEU A 57 -10.10 16.47 -9.23
C LEU A 57 -10.44 15.53 -10.40
N PHE A 58 -10.26 14.23 -10.22
CA PHE A 58 -10.53 13.24 -11.25
C PHE A 58 -12.01 13.17 -11.58
N TRP A 59 -12.86 13.13 -10.57
CA TRP A 59 -14.31 13.07 -10.75
C TRP A 59 -14.86 14.30 -11.46
N PHE A 60 -14.49 15.51 -11.01
CA PHE A 60 -15.10 16.74 -11.53
C PHE A 60 -14.53 17.20 -12.86
N TYR A 61 -13.29 16.84 -13.20
CA TYR A 61 -12.61 17.40 -14.38
C TYR A 61 -12.04 16.37 -15.34
N LEU A 62 -11.79 15.14 -14.88
CA LEU A 62 -11.09 14.12 -15.65
C LEU A 62 -11.86 12.79 -15.69
N THR A 63 -13.18 12.83 -15.52
CA THR A 63 -14.07 11.68 -15.67
C THR A 63 -15.11 12.02 -16.73
N PRO A 64 -15.34 11.16 -17.74
CA PRO A 64 -16.36 11.41 -18.74
C PRO A 64 -17.75 11.53 -18.11
N GLU A 65 -18.65 12.26 -18.77
CA GLU A 65 -20.02 12.41 -18.32
C GLU A 65 -20.75 11.06 -18.22
N THR A 66 -21.72 10.96 -17.32
CA THR A 66 -22.52 9.74 -17.10
C THR A 66 -23.15 9.20 -18.39
N GLU A 67 -23.65 10.08 -19.28
CA GLU A 67 -24.20 9.64 -20.57
C GLU A 67 -23.16 8.97 -21.47
N THR A 68 -21.90 9.43 -21.43
CA THR A 68 -20.81 8.82 -22.21
C THR A 68 -20.45 7.44 -21.66
N THR A 69 -20.44 7.27 -20.34
CA THR A 69 -20.03 6.03 -19.68
C THR A 69 -21.11 4.92 -19.72
N LYS A 70 -22.35 5.22 -20.13
CA LYS A 70 -23.41 4.21 -20.35
C LYS A 70 -23.03 3.17 -21.40
N THR A 71 -22.36 3.59 -22.47
CA THR A 71 -21.95 2.68 -23.56
C THR A 71 -20.43 2.54 -23.55
N LEU A 72 -19.94 1.32 -23.37
CA LEU A 72 -18.51 1.04 -23.46
C LEU A 72 -17.97 1.44 -24.85
N SER A 73 -16.96 2.29 -24.88
CA SER A 73 -16.29 2.65 -26.13
C SER A 73 -14.79 2.83 -25.89
N VAL A 74 -14.00 2.50 -26.92
CA VAL A 74 -12.53 2.57 -26.84
C VAL A 74 -12.06 3.99 -26.51
N GLY A 75 -12.77 5.02 -26.96
CA GLY A 75 -12.38 6.42 -26.78
C GLY A 75 -12.28 6.83 -25.31
N TRP A 76 -13.36 6.67 -24.53
CA TRP A 76 -13.35 7.09 -23.14
C TRP A 76 -12.58 6.14 -22.23
N ILE A 77 -12.54 4.84 -22.57
CA ILE A 77 -11.69 3.86 -21.87
C ILE A 77 -10.21 4.22 -22.04
N ALA A 78 -9.78 4.55 -23.26
CA ALA A 78 -8.42 5.00 -23.54
C ALA A 78 -8.10 6.33 -22.84
N PHE A 79 -9.07 7.24 -22.73
CA PHE A 79 -8.93 8.47 -21.95
C PHE A 79 -8.66 8.19 -20.46
N ILE A 80 -9.45 7.32 -19.82
CA ILE A 80 -9.22 6.94 -18.41
C ILE A 80 -7.86 6.24 -18.24
N PHE A 81 -7.49 5.37 -19.17
CA PHE A 81 -6.17 4.72 -19.15
C PHE A 81 -5.03 5.75 -19.24
N ALA A 82 -5.08 6.66 -20.21
CA ALA A 82 -4.07 7.70 -20.39
C ALA A 82 -3.99 8.63 -19.17
N ARG A 83 -5.13 8.98 -18.58
CA ARG A 83 -5.21 9.78 -17.35
C ARG A 83 -4.55 9.06 -16.17
N ASN A 84 -4.91 7.79 -15.91
CA ASN A 84 -4.32 7.01 -14.81
C ASN A 84 -2.82 6.78 -15.02
N LEU A 85 -2.40 6.57 -16.26
CA LEU A 85 -0.99 6.45 -16.64
C LEU A 85 -0.22 7.75 -16.37
N ALA A 86 -0.78 8.90 -16.76
CA ALA A 86 -0.19 10.20 -16.47
C ALA A 86 -0.08 10.45 -14.96
N ALA A 87 -1.11 10.09 -14.19
CA ALA A 87 -1.13 10.21 -12.75
C ALA A 87 -0.06 9.33 -12.08
N PHE A 88 0.06 8.08 -12.52
CA PHE A 88 1.11 7.16 -12.09
C PHE A 88 2.49 7.77 -12.32
N PHE A 89 2.82 8.17 -13.55
CA PHE A 89 4.13 8.74 -13.85
C PHE A 89 4.40 10.06 -13.12
N LEU A 90 3.38 10.90 -12.94
CA LEU A 90 3.53 12.17 -12.23
C LEU A 90 3.82 11.92 -10.74
N PHE A 91 2.94 11.21 -10.04
CA PHE A 91 3.06 11.05 -8.60
C PHE A 91 4.24 10.17 -8.20
N TYR A 92 4.34 8.98 -8.79
CA TYR A 92 5.41 8.03 -8.49
C TYR A 92 6.75 8.57 -8.99
N GLY A 93 6.75 9.17 -10.19
CA GLY A 93 7.96 9.68 -10.83
C GLY A 93 8.54 10.88 -10.12
N VAL A 94 7.73 11.79 -9.57
CA VAL A 94 8.25 12.91 -8.77
C VAL A 94 8.99 12.40 -7.53
N ILE A 95 8.41 11.44 -6.81
CA ILE A 95 9.02 10.90 -5.58
C ILE A 95 10.27 10.08 -5.92
N GLU A 96 10.18 9.18 -6.92
CA GLU A 96 11.35 8.41 -7.37
C GLU A 96 12.47 9.33 -7.87
N PHE A 97 12.15 10.30 -8.72
CA PHE A 97 13.16 11.18 -9.30
C PHE A 97 13.88 11.97 -8.22
N ARG A 98 13.15 12.51 -7.23
CA ARG A 98 13.73 13.23 -6.10
C ARG A 98 14.62 12.35 -5.23
N LEU A 99 14.11 11.18 -4.80
CA LEU A 99 14.74 10.37 -3.75
C LEU A 99 15.74 9.35 -4.27
N TYR A 100 15.48 8.73 -5.43
CA TYR A 100 16.27 7.63 -5.96
C TYR A 100 17.19 8.04 -7.10
N ARG A 101 16.74 8.97 -7.98
CA ARG A 101 17.56 9.44 -9.11
C ARG A 101 18.48 10.60 -8.75
N LEU A 102 17.92 11.67 -8.17
CA LEU A 102 18.67 12.83 -7.71
C LEU A 102 19.28 12.64 -6.32
N ARG A 103 18.73 11.71 -5.52
CA ARG A 103 19.16 11.43 -4.14
C ARG A 103 19.29 12.71 -3.29
N ARG A 104 18.29 13.60 -3.39
CA ARG A 104 18.34 14.94 -2.75
C ARG A 104 18.56 14.89 -1.24
N GLN A 105 18.08 13.83 -0.58
CA GLN A 105 18.31 13.60 0.85
C GLN A 105 19.34 12.50 1.16
N GLU A 106 20.08 12.05 0.14
CA GLU A 106 21.04 10.96 0.22
C GLU A 106 20.45 9.75 0.96
N ASN A 107 21.11 9.29 2.03
CA ASN A 107 20.63 8.20 2.86
C ASN A 107 19.82 8.65 4.07
N ARG A 108 19.64 9.94 4.33
CA ARG A 108 18.91 10.42 5.51
C ARG A 108 17.49 9.85 5.51
N PHE A 109 17.09 9.25 6.63
CA PHE A 109 15.82 8.53 6.79
C PHE A 109 15.64 7.27 5.93
N LYS A 110 16.61 6.88 5.09
CA LYS A 110 16.51 5.68 4.26
C LYS A 110 16.73 4.42 5.10
N TYR A 111 15.77 3.50 5.06
CA TYR A 111 15.82 2.28 5.86
C TYR A 111 16.97 1.34 5.47
N ASN A 112 17.17 1.14 4.16
CA ASN A 112 18.30 0.39 3.61
C ASN A 112 19.31 1.38 3.01
N PRO A 113 20.60 1.33 3.37
CA PRO A 113 21.60 2.30 2.88
C PRO A 113 21.95 2.15 1.40
N ASN A 114 21.56 1.04 0.76
CA ASN A 114 21.80 0.80 -0.65
C ASN A 114 20.62 1.33 -1.48
N PHE A 115 20.89 1.81 -2.70
CA PHE A 115 19.84 2.09 -3.66
C PHE A 115 19.64 0.90 -4.62
N PRO A 116 18.40 0.56 -4.99
CA PRO A 116 18.14 -0.52 -5.94
C PRO A 116 18.90 -0.40 -7.26
N ALA A 117 19.14 0.84 -7.73
CA ALA A 117 19.86 1.11 -8.96
C ALA A 117 21.39 0.87 -8.89
N ASP A 118 21.96 0.73 -7.69
CA ASP A 118 23.43 0.60 -7.53
C ASP A 118 23.96 -0.77 -7.96
N LYS A 119 23.11 -1.80 -7.98
CA LYS A 119 23.50 -3.18 -8.32
C LYS A 119 22.45 -3.82 -9.22
N LYS A 120 22.91 -4.37 -10.35
CA LYS A 120 22.06 -5.21 -11.20
C LYS A 120 21.70 -6.50 -10.47
N ASN A 121 20.48 -6.96 -10.66
CA ASN A 121 20.00 -8.22 -10.10
C ASN A 121 19.16 -8.96 -11.14
N SER A 122 19.55 -10.21 -11.45
CA SER A 122 18.92 -11.04 -12.49
C SER A 122 17.49 -11.46 -12.18
N VAL A 123 17.02 -11.27 -10.94
CA VAL A 123 15.60 -11.47 -10.58
C VAL A 123 14.67 -10.49 -11.31
N PHE A 124 15.19 -9.31 -11.69
CA PHE A 124 14.42 -8.27 -12.38
C PHE A 124 14.64 -8.30 -13.89
N MET A 125 13.60 -7.95 -14.67
CA MET A 125 13.72 -7.73 -16.11
C MET A 125 14.87 -6.75 -16.43
N PHE A 126 15.72 -7.15 -17.37
CA PHE A 126 16.93 -6.40 -17.79
C PHE A 126 17.92 -6.10 -16.65
N GLY A 127 17.83 -6.82 -15.53
CA GLY A 127 18.67 -6.60 -14.36
C GLY A 127 18.35 -5.33 -13.58
N SER A 128 17.21 -4.68 -13.81
CA SER A 128 16.85 -3.37 -13.25
C SER A 128 15.49 -3.42 -12.55
N GLN A 129 15.49 -3.21 -11.23
CA GLN A 129 14.25 -3.13 -10.45
C GLN A 129 13.31 -2.05 -10.99
N ALA A 130 13.83 -0.86 -11.34
CA ALA A 130 13.02 0.24 -11.83
C ALA A 130 12.34 -0.10 -13.17
N LEU A 131 13.05 -0.71 -14.12
CA LEU A 131 12.46 -1.10 -15.40
C LEU A 131 11.43 -2.22 -15.22
N ASP A 132 11.76 -3.24 -14.43
CA ASP A 132 10.85 -4.33 -14.12
C ASP A 132 9.55 -3.81 -13.49
N SER A 133 9.70 -2.91 -12.52
CA SER A 133 8.60 -2.30 -11.79
C SER A 133 7.70 -1.45 -12.69
N ILE A 134 8.28 -0.59 -13.52
CA ILE A 134 7.50 0.24 -14.47
C ILE A 134 6.75 -0.65 -15.47
N ILE A 135 7.39 -1.70 -16.01
CA ILE A 135 6.74 -2.60 -16.97
C ILE A 135 5.55 -3.32 -16.33
N ARG A 136 5.67 -3.82 -15.09
CA ARG A 136 4.56 -4.49 -14.39
C ARG A 136 3.47 -3.51 -13.98
N ALA A 137 3.86 -2.37 -13.41
CA ALA A 137 2.92 -1.35 -12.99
C ALA A 137 2.11 -0.81 -14.17
N VAL A 138 2.74 -0.46 -15.29
CA VAL A 138 2.03 0.03 -16.49
C VAL A 138 1.29 -1.10 -17.21
N GLY A 139 1.96 -2.24 -17.41
CA GLY A 139 1.41 -3.34 -18.21
C GLY A 139 0.14 -3.94 -17.59
N THR A 140 0.12 -4.19 -16.28
CA THR A 140 -1.04 -4.78 -15.61
C THR A 140 -1.60 -3.97 -14.47
N GLY A 141 -0.79 -3.25 -13.69
CA GLY A 141 -1.28 -2.45 -12.56
C GLY A 141 -2.25 -1.34 -12.97
N VAL A 142 -1.79 -0.40 -13.79
CA VAL A 142 -2.59 0.72 -14.32
C VAL A 142 -3.72 0.19 -15.21
N THR A 143 -3.46 -0.85 -16.01
CA THR A 143 -4.49 -1.50 -16.84
C THR A 143 -5.64 -2.05 -16.00
N ILE A 144 -5.35 -2.79 -14.92
CA ILE A 144 -6.37 -3.36 -14.03
C ILE A 144 -7.07 -2.27 -13.22
N TRP A 145 -6.32 -1.28 -12.71
CA TRP A 145 -6.90 -0.10 -12.07
C TRP A 145 -7.93 0.57 -12.99
N THR A 146 -7.55 0.88 -14.23
CA THR A 146 -8.45 1.47 -15.23
C THR A 146 -9.64 0.57 -15.53
N ALA A 147 -9.44 -0.75 -15.67
CA ALA A 147 -10.54 -1.67 -15.97
C ALA A 147 -11.59 -1.67 -14.84
N ILE A 148 -11.16 -1.71 -13.58
CA ILE A 148 -12.07 -1.67 -12.42
C ILE A 148 -12.82 -0.33 -12.37
N GLU A 149 -12.14 0.78 -12.64
CA GLU A 149 -12.77 2.09 -12.70
C GLU A 149 -13.81 2.18 -13.82
N VAL A 150 -13.46 1.73 -15.03
CA VAL A 150 -14.35 1.66 -16.20
C VAL A 150 -15.60 0.86 -15.89
N VAL A 151 -15.44 -0.35 -15.33
CA VAL A 151 -16.57 -1.22 -14.96
C VAL A 151 -17.44 -0.54 -13.91
N THR A 152 -16.82 0.12 -12.93
CA THR A 152 -17.55 0.81 -11.86
C THR A 152 -18.39 1.95 -12.40
N LEU A 153 -17.79 2.84 -13.20
CA LEU A 153 -18.49 3.97 -13.83
C LEU A 153 -19.63 3.49 -14.73
N TRP A 154 -19.36 2.49 -15.56
CA TRP A 154 -20.36 1.91 -16.47
C TRP A 154 -21.54 1.29 -15.71
N ALA A 155 -21.29 0.58 -14.61
CA ALA A 155 -22.34 -0.03 -13.79
C ALA A 155 -23.26 1.02 -13.14
N PHE A 156 -22.68 2.09 -12.59
CA PHE A 156 -23.45 3.21 -12.04
C PHE A 156 -24.24 3.95 -13.12
N ALA A 157 -23.62 4.23 -14.27
CA ALA A 157 -24.26 4.97 -15.36
C ALA A 157 -25.47 4.24 -15.97
N ASN A 158 -25.44 2.91 -15.97
CA ASN A 158 -26.55 2.06 -16.43
C ASN A 158 -27.57 1.71 -15.35
N ASN A 159 -27.42 2.22 -14.12
CA ASN A 159 -28.27 1.89 -12.98
C ASN A 159 -28.32 0.38 -12.66
N TYR A 160 -27.23 -0.35 -12.89
CA TYR A 160 -27.13 -1.76 -12.47
C TYR A 160 -26.94 -1.90 -10.96
N VAL A 161 -26.49 -0.84 -10.31
CA VAL A 161 -26.31 -0.74 -8.86
C VAL A 161 -27.00 0.53 -8.34
N PRO A 162 -27.54 0.52 -7.11
CA PRO A 162 -28.16 1.70 -6.53
C PRO A 162 -27.09 2.77 -6.22
N MET A 163 -27.39 4.02 -6.58
CA MET A 163 -26.48 5.15 -6.40
C MET A 163 -27.01 6.11 -5.32
N ALA A 164 -26.21 6.34 -4.30
CA ALA A 164 -26.45 7.37 -3.29
C ALA A 164 -26.11 8.75 -3.86
N ASN A 165 -26.82 9.80 -3.44
CA ASN A 165 -26.61 11.16 -3.93
C ASN A 165 -26.18 12.11 -2.80
N PHE A 166 -25.30 13.07 -3.09
CA PHE A 166 -24.85 14.05 -2.09
C PHE A 166 -25.95 14.98 -1.58
N HIS A 167 -27.03 15.15 -2.35
CA HIS A 167 -28.18 15.94 -1.92
C HIS A 167 -29.08 15.17 -0.94
N ASP A 168 -29.39 13.91 -1.25
CA ASP A 168 -30.38 13.12 -0.51
C ASP A 168 -29.75 12.30 0.62
N ASP A 169 -28.50 11.86 0.45
CA ASP A 169 -27.79 10.94 1.34
C ASP A 169 -26.46 11.49 1.92
N PRO A 170 -26.35 12.79 2.29
CA PRO A 170 -25.06 13.40 2.64
C PRO A 170 -24.37 12.73 3.84
N LEU A 171 -25.12 12.36 4.88
CA LEU A 171 -24.57 11.72 6.08
C LEU A 171 -24.08 10.29 5.79
N TRP A 172 -24.78 9.58 4.91
CA TRP A 172 -24.41 8.24 4.51
C TRP A 172 -23.13 8.24 3.69
N LEU A 173 -23.03 9.12 2.69
CA LEU A 173 -21.82 9.27 1.89
C LEU A 173 -20.62 9.73 2.73
N ALA A 174 -20.82 10.67 3.67
CA ALA A 174 -19.78 11.06 4.62
C ALA A 174 -19.30 9.87 5.48
N THR A 175 -20.23 9.00 5.89
CA THR A 175 -19.91 7.78 6.64
C THR A 175 -19.07 6.82 5.79
N ILE A 176 -19.46 6.54 4.54
CA ILE A 176 -18.69 5.65 3.67
C ILE A 176 -17.28 6.21 3.43
N VAL A 177 -17.14 7.50 3.15
CA VAL A 177 -15.82 8.14 2.97
C VAL A 177 -14.92 7.94 4.18
N LEU A 178 -15.45 8.06 5.40
CA LEU A 178 -14.70 7.80 6.63
C LEU A 178 -14.37 6.33 6.84
N LEU A 179 -15.21 5.42 6.35
CA LEU A 179 -15.02 3.97 6.46
C LEU A 179 -14.10 3.39 5.38
N VAL A 180 -13.83 4.08 4.28
CA VAL A 180 -12.92 3.56 3.22
C VAL A 180 -11.56 3.16 3.78
N PRO A 181 -10.81 3.99 4.54
CA PRO A 181 -9.53 3.55 5.11
C PRO A 181 -9.66 2.39 6.10
N VAL A 182 -10.77 2.31 6.84
CA VAL A 182 -11.06 1.21 7.78
C VAL A 182 -11.32 -0.10 7.02
N PHE A 183 -12.07 -0.03 5.92
CA PHE A 183 -12.34 -1.16 5.05
C PHE A 183 -11.06 -1.62 4.35
N HIS A 184 -10.26 -0.68 3.85
CA HIS A 184 -8.95 -0.94 3.26
C HIS A 184 -8.09 -1.80 4.17
N GLU A 185 -7.97 -1.42 5.44
CA GLU A 185 -7.15 -2.14 6.42
C GLU A 185 -7.61 -3.59 6.64
N ALA A 186 -8.92 -3.80 6.74
CA ALA A 186 -9.48 -5.14 6.90
C ALA A 186 -9.30 -5.99 5.63
N TYR A 187 -9.60 -5.42 4.46
CA TYR A 187 -9.51 -6.10 3.18
C TYR A 187 -8.05 -6.42 2.82
N PHE A 188 -7.17 -5.42 2.89
CA PHE A 188 -5.75 -5.56 2.63
C PHE A 188 -5.11 -6.58 3.55
N PHE A 189 -5.33 -6.53 4.87
CA PHE A 189 -4.79 -7.53 5.80
C PHE A 189 -5.22 -8.96 5.42
N ALA A 190 -6.50 -9.16 5.11
CA ALA A 190 -7.03 -10.48 4.77
C ALA A 190 -6.42 -11.04 3.48
N ILE A 191 -6.42 -10.24 2.42
CA ILE A 191 -5.85 -10.61 1.12
C ILE A 191 -4.35 -10.79 1.19
N HIS A 192 -3.64 -9.84 1.80
CA HIS A 192 -2.19 -9.86 1.89
C HIS A 192 -1.71 -11.09 2.67
N ARG A 193 -2.34 -11.39 3.81
CA ARG A 193 -2.03 -12.61 4.56
C ARG A 193 -2.35 -13.88 3.77
N ALA A 194 -3.43 -13.90 2.98
CA ALA A 194 -3.74 -15.02 2.09
C ALA A 194 -2.70 -15.18 0.98
N LEU A 195 -2.20 -14.09 0.41
CA LEU A 195 -1.13 -14.09 -0.59
C LEU A 195 0.19 -14.66 -0.06
N HIS A 196 0.41 -14.66 1.26
CA HIS A 196 1.55 -15.31 1.91
C HIS A 196 1.37 -16.81 2.18
N ILE A 197 0.23 -17.40 1.84
CA ILE A 197 0.08 -18.87 1.81
C ILE A 197 1.09 -19.43 0.79
N PRO A 198 1.89 -20.47 1.11
CA PRO A 198 3.07 -20.85 0.31
C PRO A 198 2.85 -21.00 -1.20
N PHE A 199 1.69 -21.53 -1.60
CA PHE A 199 1.30 -21.67 -3.00
C PHE A 199 1.09 -20.31 -3.68
N LEU A 200 0.25 -19.45 -3.09
CA LEU A 200 -0.03 -18.11 -3.60
C LEU A 200 1.22 -17.23 -3.56
N TYR A 201 2.03 -17.34 -2.50
CA TYR A 201 3.28 -16.61 -2.40
C TYR A 201 4.21 -16.93 -3.57
N LYS A 202 4.47 -18.22 -3.79
CA LYS A 202 5.37 -18.66 -4.86
C LYS A 202 4.90 -18.22 -6.24
N MET A 203 3.59 -18.32 -6.52
CA MET A 203 3.05 -18.05 -7.85
C MET A 203 2.74 -16.58 -8.13
N VAL A 204 2.37 -15.83 -7.09
CA VAL A 204 1.79 -14.50 -7.24
C VAL A 204 2.65 -13.48 -6.49
N HIS A 205 2.72 -13.59 -5.16
CA HIS A 205 3.23 -12.50 -4.31
C HIS A 205 4.77 -12.39 -4.28
N SER A 206 5.49 -13.45 -4.66
CA SER A 206 6.95 -13.44 -4.77
C SER A 206 7.46 -12.38 -5.74
N VAL A 207 6.67 -12.03 -6.77
CA VAL A 207 7.01 -10.98 -7.74
C VAL A 207 7.17 -9.64 -7.05
N HIS A 208 6.20 -9.27 -6.21
CA HIS A 208 6.22 -8.05 -5.40
C HIS A 208 7.41 -8.05 -4.43
N HIS A 209 7.59 -9.19 -3.76
CA HIS A 209 8.63 -9.43 -2.76
C HIS A 209 10.06 -9.54 -3.29
N ASN A 210 10.26 -9.61 -4.61
CA ASN A 210 11.61 -9.47 -5.20
C ASN A 210 12.23 -8.10 -4.83
N SER A 211 11.40 -7.10 -4.58
CA SER A 211 11.81 -5.73 -4.20
C SER A 211 12.02 -5.57 -2.69
N VAL A 212 12.85 -6.41 -2.07
CA VAL A 212 13.23 -6.37 -0.63
C VAL A 212 13.75 -5.02 -0.13
N ASN A 213 14.18 -4.15 -1.03
CA ASN A 213 14.47 -2.74 -0.78
C ASN A 213 13.54 -1.93 -1.69
N PRO A 214 12.31 -1.61 -1.21
CA PRO A 214 11.32 -0.96 -2.04
C PRO A 214 11.76 0.43 -2.53
N SER A 215 11.16 0.82 -3.65
CA SER A 215 11.11 2.18 -4.17
C SER A 215 9.68 2.54 -4.58
N PRO A 216 9.36 3.83 -4.80
CA PRO A 216 8.10 4.26 -5.37
C PRO A 216 7.65 3.44 -6.58
N TRP A 217 8.54 3.14 -7.54
CA TRP A 217 8.18 2.29 -8.69
C TRP A 217 7.75 0.88 -8.29
N SER A 218 8.44 0.27 -7.33
CA SER A 218 8.15 -1.11 -6.92
C SER A 218 6.79 -1.29 -6.22
N SER A 219 6.17 -0.20 -5.78
CA SER A 219 4.91 -0.24 -5.02
C SER A 219 3.74 -0.89 -5.77
N LEU A 220 3.70 -0.79 -7.10
CA LEU A 220 2.74 -1.50 -7.97
C LEU A 220 3.40 -2.58 -8.84
N ALA A 221 4.62 -2.99 -8.52
CA ALA A 221 5.31 -4.06 -9.23
C ALA A 221 4.86 -5.43 -8.73
N MET A 222 3.65 -5.84 -9.12
CA MET A 222 3.01 -7.08 -8.64
C MET A 222 2.71 -8.04 -9.79
N HIS A 223 2.32 -9.26 -9.44
CA HIS A 223 1.72 -10.19 -10.40
C HIS A 223 0.29 -9.73 -10.76
N PRO A 224 -0.22 -9.98 -11.98
CA PRO A 224 -1.55 -9.49 -12.38
C PRO A 224 -2.70 -9.99 -11.48
N ILE A 225 -2.61 -11.22 -10.97
CA ILE A 225 -3.58 -11.76 -9.99
C ILE A 225 -3.56 -10.97 -8.68
N GLU A 226 -2.39 -10.50 -8.23
CA GLU A 226 -2.30 -9.65 -7.06
C GLU A 226 -2.86 -8.26 -7.32
N HIS A 227 -2.64 -7.68 -8.51
CA HIS A 227 -3.32 -6.44 -8.90
C HIS A 227 -4.85 -6.58 -8.89
N LEU A 228 -5.38 -7.72 -9.35
CA LEU A 228 -6.83 -8.00 -9.29
C LEU A 228 -7.34 -8.06 -7.85
N PHE A 229 -6.62 -8.72 -6.95
CA PHE A 229 -7.01 -8.74 -5.54
C PHE A 229 -6.88 -7.36 -4.91
N PHE A 230 -5.78 -6.64 -5.16
CA PHE A 230 -5.49 -5.34 -4.58
C PHE A 230 -6.52 -4.28 -5.00
N PHE A 231 -6.70 -4.06 -6.31
CA PHE A 231 -7.69 -3.10 -6.79
C PHE A 231 -9.13 -3.61 -6.70
N GLY A 232 -9.32 -4.93 -6.58
CA GLY A 232 -10.62 -5.57 -6.38
C GLY A 232 -11.37 -5.08 -5.15
N GLU A 233 -10.67 -4.49 -4.18
CA GLU A 233 -11.25 -3.81 -3.03
C GLU A 233 -12.34 -2.80 -3.43
N ALA A 234 -12.10 -2.01 -4.48
CA ALA A 234 -13.02 -0.97 -4.93
C ALA A 234 -14.35 -1.52 -5.48
N LEU A 235 -14.43 -2.81 -5.80
CA LEU A 235 -15.68 -3.45 -6.24
C LEU A 235 -16.74 -3.49 -5.13
N ILE A 236 -16.37 -3.25 -3.86
CA ILE A 236 -17.34 -3.11 -2.76
C ILE A 236 -18.40 -2.04 -3.05
N HIS A 237 -18.04 -1.00 -3.81
CA HIS A 237 -18.94 0.10 -4.17
C HIS A 237 -20.04 -0.32 -5.16
N LEU A 238 -19.94 -1.51 -5.77
CA LEU A 238 -21.01 -2.11 -6.57
C LEU A 238 -21.97 -2.96 -5.74
N VAL A 239 -21.65 -3.20 -4.46
CA VAL A 239 -22.46 -4.01 -3.54
C VAL A 239 -23.18 -3.13 -2.52
N ILE A 240 -22.51 -2.08 -2.03
CA ILE A 240 -23.09 -1.15 -1.06
C ILE A 240 -23.73 0.04 -1.77
N PHE A 241 -24.68 0.69 -1.11
CA PHE A 241 -25.27 1.94 -1.58
C PHE A 241 -24.18 3.03 -1.58
N SER A 242 -23.59 3.33 -2.74
CA SER A 242 -22.40 4.19 -2.84
C SER A 242 -22.55 5.21 -3.97
N HIS A 243 -21.53 6.03 -4.17
CA HIS A 243 -21.42 6.97 -5.28
C HIS A 243 -20.09 6.78 -6.05
N PRO A 244 -20.05 6.96 -7.38
CA PRO A 244 -18.84 6.84 -8.19
C PRO A 244 -17.62 7.58 -7.66
N LEU A 245 -17.78 8.84 -7.23
CA LEU A 245 -16.72 9.63 -6.60
C LEU A 245 -16.05 8.90 -5.41
N VAL A 246 -16.83 8.21 -4.57
CA VAL A 246 -16.29 7.48 -3.42
C VAL A 246 -15.51 6.24 -3.87
N ALA A 247 -15.94 5.59 -4.95
CA ALA A 247 -15.19 4.48 -5.56
C ALA A 247 -13.87 4.95 -6.20
N ILE A 248 -13.88 6.10 -6.87
CA ILE A 248 -12.67 6.75 -7.38
C ILE A 248 -11.74 7.11 -6.22
N TYR A 249 -12.26 7.65 -5.12
CA TYR A 249 -11.48 7.91 -3.91
C TYR A 249 -10.83 6.64 -3.35
N ASN A 250 -11.57 5.54 -3.24
CA ASN A 250 -11.00 4.27 -2.81
C ASN A 250 -9.86 3.82 -3.74
N LEU A 251 -10.08 3.87 -5.06
CA LEU A 251 -9.04 3.57 -6.05
C LEU A 251 -7.81 4.49 -5.94
N HIS A 252 -7.98 5.76 -5.57
CA HIS A 252 -6.87 6.69 -5.34
C HIS A 252 -6.11 6.36 -4.06
N SER A 253 -6.80 5.98 -2.99
CA SER A 253 -6.18 5.51 -1.76
C SER A 253 -5.33 4.26 -2.03
N LEU A 254 -5.81 3.33 -2.85
CA LEU A 254 -5.05 2.14 -3.28
C LEU A 254 -3.86 2.52 -4.16
N ALA A 255 -4.10 3.27 -5.25
CA ALA A 255 -3.09 3.57 -6.25
C ALA A 255 -2.01 4.52 -5.70
N PHE A 256 -2.35 5.56 -4.94
CA PHE A 256 -1.34 6.49 -4.43
C PHE A 256 -0.84 6.12 -3.03
N GLY A 257 -1.67 5.48 -2.20
CA GLY A 257 -1.25 4.95 -0.90
C GLY A 257 -0.19 3.86 -1.00
N ALA A 258 -0.22 3.05 -2.05
CA ALA A 258 0.84 2.07 -2.31
C ALA A 258 2.24 2.71 -2.30
N VAL A 259 2.42 3.90 -2.87
CA VAL A 259 3.72 4.59 -2.86
C VAL A 259 4.14 4.94 -1.44
N VAL A 260 3.21 5.44 -0.61
CA VAL A 260 3.46 5.89 0.76
C VAL A 260 4.10 4.77 1.59
N GLY A 261 3.59 3.54 1.49
CA GLY A 261 4.16 2.37 2.18
C GLY A 261 5.49 1.86 1.61
N HIS A 262 5.87 2.25 0.39
CA HIS A 262 7.04 1.72 -0.33
C HIS A 262 8.12 2.78 -0.64
N VAL A 263 7.98 4.00 -0.11
CA VAL A 263 8.95 5.10 -0.36
C VAL A 263 10.37 4.67 0.01
N GLY A 264 10.55 3.78 0.99
CA GLY A 264 11.85 3.29 1.44
C GLY A 264 12.62 4.27 2.33
N PHE A 265 11.94 5.34 2.75
CA PHE A 265 12.40 6.37 3.67
C PHE A 265 11.32 6.62 4.73
N ASP A 266 11.71 6.90 5.96
CA ASP A 266 10.79 7.27 7.05
C ASP A 266 10.16 8.64 6.87
N LYS A 267 10.93 9.57 6.31
CA LYS A 267 10.53 10.95 6.06
C LYS A 267 11.03 11.43 4.71
N ILE A 268 10.19 12.18 4.01
CA ILE A 268 10.56 12.91 2.79
C ILE A 268 10.88 14.36 3.19
N GLU A 269 12.13 14.78 3.06
CA GLU A 269 12.54 16.15 3.39
C GLU A 269 11.91 17.17 2.43
N THR A 270 11.22 18.18 2.97
CA THR A 270 10.61 19.29 2.23
C THR A 270 11.38 20.61 2.40
N GLY A 271 12.29 20.68 3.37
CA GLY A 271 13.17 21.81 3.65
C GLY A 271 14.30 21.39 4.59
N GLU A 272 15.07 22.34 5.11
CA GLU A 272 16.19 22.03 6.01
C GLU A 272 15.71 21.36 7.31
N ASP A 273 14.61 21.85 7.89
CA ASP A 273 14.05 21.36 9.16
C ASP A 273 12.60 20.88 9.03
N SER A 274 12.12 20.60 7.81
CA SER A 274 10.76 20.12 7.56
C SER A 274 10.73 18.88 6.68
N GLY A 275 9.74 18.01 6.91
CA GLY A 275 9.52 16.82 6.09
C GLY A 275 8.22 16.12 6.41
N ILE A 276 7.79 15.27 5.49
CA ILE A 276 6.53 14.53 5.54
C ILE A 276 6.82 13.09 5.97
N ASP A 277 6.13 12.61 7.02
CA ASP A 277 6.19 11.21 7.44
C ASP A 277 5.54 10.29 6.41
N THR A 278 6.23 9.18 6.11
CA THR A 278 5.74 8.18 5.14
C THR A 278 5.01 7.04 5.81
N HIS A 279 5.26 6.79 7.11
CA HIS A 279 4.77 5.61 7.84
C HIS A 279 5.19 4.26 7.24
N ALA A 280 6.17 4.25 6.32
CA ALA A 280 6.57 3.06 5.55
C ALA A 280 7.33 1.99 6.36
N TYR A 281 7.67 2.23 7.63
CA TYR A 281 8.62 1.36 8.34
C TYR A 281 8.06 -0.04 8.59
N ALA A 282 6.78 -0.14 8.96
CA ALA A 282 6.12 -1.43 9.20
C ALA A 282 6.17 -2.31 7.95
N HIS A 283 5.83 -1.72 6.80
CA HIS A 283 5.83 -2.40 5.51
C HIS A 283 7.25 -2.65 4.95
N TYR A 284 8.21 -1.79 5.29
CA TYR A 284 9.62 -2.08 5.02
C TYR A 284 10.10 -3.33 5.78
N LEU A 285 9.73 -3.47 7.07
CA LEU A 285 10.04 -4.69 7.84
C LEU A 285 9.32 -5.91 7.25
N HIS A 286 8.11 -5.74 6.71
CA HIS A 286 7.42 -6.77 5.96
C HIS A 286 8.23 -7.25 4.74
N HIS A 287 8.70 -6.33 3.87
CA HIS A 287 9.57 -6.68 2.74
C HIS A 287 10.92 -7.27 3.14
N LYS A 288 11.41 -6.96 4.34
CA LYS A 288 12.67 -7.48 4.87
C LYS A 288 12.55 -8.89 5.44
N TYR A 289 11.46 -9.19 6.13
CA TYR A 289 11.28 -10.42 6.91
C TYR A 289 10.16 -11.34 6.42
N PHE A 290 9.30 -10.88 5.52
CA PHE A 290 8.23 -11.61 4.81
C PHE A 290 7.11 -12.19 5.69
N GLU A 291 7.35 -12.46 6.98
CA GLU A 291 6.41 -13.13 7.89
C GLU A 291 5.80 -12.22 8.97
N VAL A 292 5.91 -10.90 8.79
CA VAL A 292 5.48 -9.89 9.76
C VAL A 292 4.73 -8.73 9.11
N ASN A 293 3.91 -8.02 9.87
CA ASN A 293 3.26 -6.77 9.44
C ASN A 293 2.48 -6.88 8.12
N TYR A 294 1.43 -7.69 8.09
CA TYR A 294 0.56 -7.83 6.92
C TYR A 294 -0.45 -6.69 6.75
N ALA A 295 -0.77 -5.94 7.81
CA ALA A 295 -1.68 -4.79 7.77
C ALA A 295 -0.93 -3.47 7.46
N ASP A 296 -1.68 -2.43 7.10
CA ASP A 296 -1.13 -1.10 6.76
C ASP A 296 -0.91 -0.24 8.03
N GLY A 297 -1.69 -0.47 9.10
CA GLY A 297 -1.32 -0.10 10.48
C GLY A 297 -2.36 0.65 11.30
N LEU A 298 -3.50 1.02 10.72
CA LEU A 298 -4.63 1.63 11.43
C LEU A 298 -5.25 0.67 12.45
N ILE A 299 -5.53 -0.57 12.01
CA ILE A 299 -6.13 -1.62 12.85
C ILE A 299 -5.03 -2.61 13.27
N PRO A 300 -4.90 -2.95 14.56
CA PRO A 300 -3.80 -3.79 15.07
C PRO A 300 -3.96 -5.29 14.75
N PHE A 301 -4.33 -5.64 13.52
CA PHE A 301 -4.51 -7.03 13.10
C PHE A 301 -3.26 -7.87 13.35
N ASP A 302 -2.08 -7.38 13.02
CA ASP A 302 -0.84 -8.11 13.26
C ASP A 302 -0.55 -8.38 14.74
N GLN A 303 -1.01 -7.51 15.64
CA GLN A 303 -0.90 -7.77 17.08
C GLN A 303 -1.90 -8.86 17.50
N TRP A 304 -3.13 -8.80 17.00
CA TRP A 304 -4.16 -9.80 17.30
C TRP A 304 -3.82 -11.18 16.75
N PHE A 305 -3.15 -11.25 15.60
CA PHE A 305 -2.78 -12.50 14.94
C PHE A 305 -1.33 -12.93 15.18
N GLY A 306 -0.58 -12.18 15.99
CA GLY A 306 0.76 -12.54 16.45
C GLY A 306 1.86 -12.43 15.39
N THR A 307 1.67 -11.56 14.40
CA THR A 307 2.57 -11.29 13.26
C THR A 307 3.20 -9.90 13.31
N TRP A 308 3.00 -9.17 14.40
CA TRP A 308 3.57 -7.83 14.61
C TRP A 308 5.10 -7.85 14.78
N HIS A 309 5.77 -6.87 14.17
CA HIS A 309 7.17 -6.53 14.38
C HIS A 309 7.36 -5.00 14.31
N ASP A 310 7.77 -4.40 15.42
CA ASP A 310 7.92 -2.94 15.59
C ASP A 310 9.36 -2.43 15.42
N GLY A 311 10.27 -3.29 14.97
CA GLY A 311 11.70 -3.00 14.87
C GLY A 311 12.48 -3.17 16.17
N THR A 312 11.84 -3.55 17.27
CA THR A 312 12.51 -3.76 18.57
C THR A 312 13.15 -5.14 18.68
N LYS A 313 14.03 -5.32 19.67
CA LYS A 313 14.59 -6.64 20.03
C LYS A 313 13.50 -7.63 20.44
N ALA A 314 12.46 -7.17 21.12
CA ALA A 314 11.34 -8.03 21.54
C ALA A 314 10.55 -8.53 20.32
N GLY A 315 10.27 -7.66 19.34
CA GLY A 315 9.66 -8.05 18.07
C GLY A 315 10.50 -9.08 17.31
N GLU A 316 11.81 -8.87 17.26
CA GLU A 316 12.78 -9.79 16.65
C GLU A 316 12.81 -11.16 17.36
N GLU A 317 12.83 -11.19 18.69
CA GLU A 317 12.78 -12.42 19.48
C GLU A 317 11.47 -13.19 19.27
N ALA A 318 10.34 -12.48 19.21
CA ALA A 318 9.02 -13.06 18.95
C ALA A 318 8.96 -13.71 17.56
N MET A 319 9.47 -13.04 16.53
CA MET A 319 9.59 -13.59 15.17
C MET A 319 10.47 -14.84 15.15
N ASN A 320 11.68 -14.77 15.74
CA ASN A 320 12.60 -15.90 15.79
C ASN A 320 12.01 -17.11 16.56
N ALA A 321 11.20 -16.87 17.59
CA ALA A 321 10.48 -17.93 18.29
C ALA A 321 9.45 -18.63 17.39
N ARG A 322 8.68 -17.88 16.58
CA ARG A 322 7.75 -18.47 15.60
C ARG A 322 8.49 -19.30 14.57
N TRP A 323 9.61 -18.80 14.05
CA TRP A 323 10.45 -19.52 13.10
C TRP A 323 10.97 -20.85 13.66
N ARG A 324 11.54 -20.86 14.88
CA ARG A 324 12.00 -22.09 15.55
C ARG A 324 10.88 -23.13 15.65
N LYS A 325 9.69 -22.71 16.10
CA LYS A 325 8.52 -23.59 16.22
C LYS A 325 8.05 -24.16 14.87
N LYS A 326 8.16 -23.38 13.79
CA LYS A 326 7.87 -23.85 12.43
C LYS A 326 8.86 -24.93 12.00
N MET A 327 10.16 -24.70 12.20
CA MET A 327 11.21 -25.65 11.85
C MET A 327 11.09 -26.97 12.64
N GLU A 328 10.77 -26.91 13.92
CA GLU A 328 10.51 -28.09 14.76
C GLU A 328 9.35 -28.93 14.21
N ARG A 329 8.25 -28.29 13.82
CA ARG A 329 7.08 -28.96 13.21
C ARG A 329 7.42 -29.61 11.87
N GLU A 330 8.17 -28.91 11.02
CA GLU A 330 8.60 -29.46 9.73
C GLU A 330 9.55 -30.64 9.88
N ASN A 331 10.51 -30.56 10.81
CA ASN A 331 11.42 -31.65 11.12
C ASN A 331 10.66 -32.87 11.68
N ALA A 332 9.71 -32.66 12.59
CA ALA A 332 8.85 -33.72 13.10
C ALA A 332 7.99 -34.36 12.00
N ARG A 333 7.47 -33.57 11.04
CA ARG A 333 6.74 -34.10 9.89
C ARG A 333 7.62 -34.96 8.99
N LYS A 334 8.85 -34.51 8.71
CA LYS A 334 9.83 -35.26 7.89
C LYS A 334 10.24 -36.57 8.57
N ALA A 335 10.49 -36.56 9.88
CA ALA A 335 10.80 -37.77 10.65
C ALA A 335 9.68 -38.82 10.51
N ARG A 336 8.41 -38.42 10.71
CA ARG A 336 7.24 -39.30 10.54
C ARG A 336 7.06 -39.83 9.11
N GLN A 337 7.43 -39.04 8.10
CA GLN A 337 7.34 -39.46 6.70
C GLN A 337 8.49 -40.40 6.32
N GLY A 338 9.68 -40.22 6.89
CA GLY A 338 10.82 -41.12 6.71
C GLY A 338 10.72 -42.43 7.48
N GLU A 339 9.95 -42.48 8.57
CA GLU A 339 9.65 -43.74 9.31
C GLU A 339 8.57 -44.59 8.62
N ASN A 340 7.80 -44.01 7.69
CA ASN A 340 6.71 -44.68 6.95
C ASN A 340 7.06 -44.99 5.49
N ALA A 341 8.32 -44.77 5.07
CA ALA A 341 8.87 -45.09 3.75
C ALA A 341 9.90 -46.21 3.90
#